data_AF-A0A3E0MLR1-F1
#
_entry.id   AF-A0A3E0MLR1-F1
#
_cell.length_a   1.000
_cell.length_b   1.000
_cell.length_c   1.000
_cell.angle_alpha   90.00
_cell.angle_beta   90.00
_cell.angle_gamma   90.00
#
_symmetry.space_group_name_H-M   'P 1'
#
loop_
_entity.id
_entity.type
_entity.pdbx_description
1 polymer ?
#
loop_
_entity_poly.entity_id
_entity_poly.type
_entity_poly.pdbx_seq_one_letter_code
_entity_poly.pdbx_strand_id
1 'polypeptide(L)'
;MISELYQKVLENELGRARYLLLLMIVGTWQILKQAKLEILAEALPIPILFESRRKKLKRFLKLEILNIEKIWFLCLKEMLKQQERFTIKGLVYIAIDRTSWGAINLLIVSLIYDKRAMPIYW
;
A
#
# COMPACT_ATOMS: atom_id res chain seq x y z
N MET A 1 -3.79 -3.27 11.01
CA MET A 1 -4.63 -2.11 10.61
C MET A 1 -3.75 -1.05 9.96
N ILE A 2 -4.27 -0.30 8.98
CA ILE A 2 -3.52 0.81 8.33
C ILE A 2 -3.31 1.93 9.35
N SER A 3 -2.11 2.54 9.39
CA SER A 3 -1.82 3.68 10.27
C SER A 3 -2.79 4.83 10.02
N GLU A 4 -3.29 5.47 11.08
CA GLU A 4 -4.21 6.62 11.00
C GLU A 4 -3.69 7.73 10.08
N LEU A 5 -2.37 7.95 10.11
CA LEU A 5 -1.68 8.89 9.23
C LEU A 5 -2.00 8.65 7.75
N TYR A 6 -1.97 7.38 7.33
CA TYR A 6 -2.20 7.00 5.93
C TYR A 6 -3.68 6.92 5.60
N GLN A 7 -4.54 6.63 6.59
CA GLN A 7 -5.98 6.54 6.38
C GLN A 7 -6.55 7.83 5.80
N LYS A 8 -6.15 8.99 6.34
CA LYS A 8 -6.62 10.30 5.84
C LYS A 8 -6.18 10.57 4.39
N VAL A 9 -4.93 10.26 4.05
CA VAL A 9 -4.41 10.42 2.69
C VAL A 9 -5.17 9.50 1.73
N LEU A 10 -5.30 8.22 2.09
CA LEU A 10 -5.95 7.22 1.26
C LEU A 10 -7.44 7.52 1.05
N GLU A 11 -8.15 8.01 2.06
CA GLU A 11 -9.56 8.38 1.93
C GLU A 11 -9.75 9.57 0.99
N ASN A 12 -8.88 10.59 1.09
CA ASN A 12 -8.92 11.76 0.22
C ASN A 12 -8.66 11.39 -1.24
N GLU A 13 -7.63 10.59 -1.51
CA GLU A 13 -7.23 10.25 -2.89
C GLU A 13 -8.19 9.24 -3.54
N LEU A 14 -8.59 8.18 -2.80
CA LEU A 14 -9.44 7.13 -3.37
C LEU A 14 -10.92 7.53 -3.38
N GLY A 15 -11.33 8.44 -2.50
CA GLY A 15 -12.73 8.70 -2.19
C GLY A 15 -13.36 7.58 -1.34
N ARG A 16 -14.42 7.92 -0.63
CA ARG A 16 -15.01 7.09 0.43
C ARG A 16 -15.31 5.64 0.01
N ALA A 17 -15.98 5.43 -1.13
CA ALA A 17 -16.38 4.09 -1.56
C ALA A 17 -15.18 3.17 -1.87
N ARG A 18 -14.14 3.72 -2.54
CA ARG A 18 -12.94 2.96 -2.89
C ARG A 18 -12.04 2.75 -1.67
N TYR A 19 -11.98 3.73 -0.78
CA TYR A 19 -11.29 3.60 0.50
C TYR A 19 -11.90 2.50 1.39
N LEU A 20 -13.23 2.45 1.52
CA LEU A 20 -13.90 1.36 2.26
C LEU A 20 -13.60 -0.01 1.64
N LEU A 21 -13.58 -0.09 0.30
CA LEU A 21 -13.19 -1.33 -0.38
C LEU A 21 -11.72 -1.70 -0.08
N LEU A 22 -10.81 -0.73 -0.05
CA LEU A 22 -9.42 -0.96 0.35
C LEU A 22 -9.34 -1.52 1.77
N LEU A 23 -10.07 -0.93 2.72
CA LEU A 23 -10.10 -1.40 4.11
C LEU A 23 -10.59 -2.84 4.21
N MET A 24 -11.66 -3.20 3.49
CA MET A 24 -12.15 -4.57 3.44
C MET A 24 -11.11 -5.52 2.87
N ILE A 25 -10.47 -5.17 1.75
CA ILE A 25 -9.43 -5.99 1.11
C ILE A 25 -8.25 -6.21 2.06
N VAL A 26 -7.75 -5.14 2.68
CA VAL A 26 -6.62 -5.19 3.61
C VAL A 26 -6.98 -5.98 4.86
N GLY A 27 -8.19 -5.83 5.38
CA GLY A 27 -8.70 -6.60 6.52
C GLY A 27 -8.77 -8.10 6.20
N THR A 28 -9.39 -8.46 5.07
CA THR A 28 -9.45 -9.85 4.59
C THR A 28 -8.05 -10.44 4.40
N TRP A 29 -7.14 -9.70 3.77
CA TRP A 29 -5.75 -10.14 3.61
C TRP A 29 -5.03 -10.29 4.96
N GLN A 30 -5.25 -9.40 5.92
CA GLN A 30 -4.65 -9.48 7.25
C GLN A 30 -5.12 -10.71 8.04
N ILE A 31 -6.33 -11.18 7.81
CA ILE A 31 -6.87 -12.40 8.43
C ILE A 31 -6.30 -13.65 7.74
N LEU A 32 -6.35 -13.70 6.41
CA LEU A 32 -5.98 -14.89 5.64
C LEU A 32 -4.47 -15.06 5.43
N LYS A 33 -3.71 -13.97 5.51
CA LYS A 33 -2.26 -13.90 5.20
C LYS A 33 -1.89 -14.40 3.79
N GLN A 34 -2.87 -14.48 2.87
CA GLN A 34 -2.68 -14.98 1.51
C GLN A 34 -3.18 -13.97 0.48
N ALA A 35 -2.32 -13.61 -0.47
CA ALA A 35 -2.61 -12.60 -1.50
C ALA A 35 -3.16 -13.17 -2.82
N LYS A 36 -3.47 -14.49 -2.88
CA LYS A 36 -4.07 -15.08 -4.09
C LYS A 36 -5.43 -14.44 -4.34
N LEU A 37 -5.64 -13.94 -5.56
CA LEU A 37 -6.82 -13.17 -5.91
C LEU A 37 -8.12 -13.95 -5.68
N GLU A 38 -8.13 -15.24 -6.00
CA GLU A 38 -9.27 -16.13 -5.83
C GLU A 38 -9.65 -16.27 -4.34
N ILE A 39 -8.66 -16.39 -3.46
CA ILE A 39 -8.87 -16.54 -2.02
C ILE A 39 -9.37 -15.22 -1.42
N LEU A 40 -8.80 -14.09 -1.84
CA LEU A 40 -9.28 -12.78 -1.44
C LEU A 40 -10.71 -12.53 -1.93
N ALA A 41 -11.05 -12.95 -3.16
CA ALA A 41 -12.39 -12.81 -3.71
C ALA A 41 -13.42 -13.65 -2.96
N GLU A 42 -13.05 -14.87 -2.57
CA GLU A 42 -13.92 -15.79 -1.83
C GLU A 42 -14.25 -15.29 -0.43
N ALA A 43 -13.25 -14.73 0.26
CA ALA A 43 -13.39 -14.24 1.63
C ALA A 43 -13.79 -12.77 1.74
N LEU A 44 -13.95 -12.05 0.62
CA LEU A 44 -14.34 -10.64 0.66
C LEU A 44 -15.79 -10.53 1.18
N PRO A 45 -16.06 -9.71 2.22
CA PRO A 45 -17.35 -9.63 2.90
C PRO A 45 -18.34 -8.75 2.12
N ILE A 46 -18.64 -9.14 0.89
CA ILE A 46 -19.59 -8.46 0.01
C ILE A 46 -20.59 -9.51 -0.49
N PRO A 47 -21.90 -9.35 -0.27
CA PRO A 47 -22.91 -10.35 -0.61
C PRO A 47 -23.24 -10.32 -2.11
N ILE A 48 -22.27 -10.65 -2.96
CA ILE A 48 -22.41 -10.78 -4.41
C ILE A 48 -21.73 -12.06 -4.89
N LEU A 49 -22.06 -12.48 -6.12
CA LEU A 49 -21.45 -13.66 -6.75
C LEU A 49 -19.91 -13.60 -6.71
N PHE A 50 -19.28 -14.75 -6.50
CA PHE A 50 -17.83 -14.90 -6.49
C PHE A 50 -17.15 -14.23 -7.71
N GLU A 51 -17.63 -14.51 -8.91
CA GLU A 51 -17.06 -13.92 -10.14
C GLU A 51 -17.21 -12.39 -10.17
N SER A 52 -18.29 -11.85 -9.61
CA SER A 52 -18.47 -10.41 -9.45
C SER A 52 -17.48 -9.81 -8.45
N ARG A 53 -17.22 -10.48 -7.31
CA ARG A 53 -16.18 -10.08 -6.34
C ARG A 53 -14.80 -10.10 -6.99
N ARG A 54 -14.45 -11.18 -7.69
CA ARG A 54 -13.19 -11.33 -8.41
C ARG A 54 -13.00 -10.24 -9.46
N LYS A 55 -14.02 -9.95 -10.28
CA LYS A 55 -13.99 -8.87 -11.28
C LYS A 55 -13.83 -7.50 -10.62
N LYS A 56 -14.51 -7.26 -9.49
CA LYS A 56 -14.40 -6.02 -8.71
C LYS A 56 -12.99 -5.83 -8.16
N LEU A 57 -12.37 -6.86 -7.58
CA LEU A 57 -10.97 -6.82 -7.12
C LEU A 57 -10.01 -6.54 -8.27
N LYS A 58 -10.15 -7.24 -9.41
CA LYS A 58 -9.32 -7.00 -10.60
C LYS A 58 -9.41 -5.55 -11.08
N ARG A 59 -10.62 -4.99 -11.14
CA ARG A 59 -10.85 -3.59 -11.54
C ARG A 59 -10.23 -2.62 -10.54
N PHE A 60 -10.39 -2.89 -9.24
CA PHE A 60 -9.82 -2.07 -8.18
C PHE A 60 -8.29 -2.02 -8.26
N LEU A 61 -7.63 -3.19 -8.35
CA LEU A 61 -6.16 -3.27 -8.42
C LEU A 61 -5.56 -2.68 -9.71
N LYS A 62 -6.38 -2.43 -10.73
CA LYS A 62 -5.98 -1.79 -12.00
C LYS A 62 -6.27 -0.29 -12.04
N LEU A 63 -6.76 0.31 -10.96
CA LEU A 63 -6.99 1.75 -10.92
C LEU A 63 -5.67 2.50 -11.10
N GLU A 64 -5.63 3.45 -12.03
CA GLU A 64 -4.43 4.25 -12.30
C GLU A 64 -3.93 5.05 -11.10
N ILE A 65 -4.81 5.34 -10.13
CA ILE A 65 -4.44 6.02 -8.89
C ILE A 65 -3.61 5.14 -7.98
N LEU A 66 -3.71 3.81 -8.07
CA LEU A 66 -2.94 2.85 -7.26
C LEU A 66 -1.53 2.68 -7.83
N ASN A 67 -0.80 3.78 -7.97
CA ASN A 67 0.61 3.79 -8.34
C ASN A 67 1.45 4.46 -7.24
N ILE A 68 2.76 4.28 -7.33
CA ILE A 68 3.72 4.77 -6.32
C ILE A 68 3.62 6.30 -6.18
N GLU A 69 3.58 7.03 -7.30
CA GLU A 69 3.60 8.49 -7.29
C GLU A 69 2.33 9.11 -6.69
N LYS A 70 1.17 8.56 -7.03
CA LYS A 70 -0.14 9.12 -6.64
C LYS A 70 -0.55 8.75 -5.22
N ILE A 71 -0.18 7.57 -4.72
CA ILE A 71 -0.61 7.12 -3.38
C ILE A 71 0.57 7.01 -2.43
N TRP A 72 1.62 6.29 -2.82
CA TRP A 72 2.70 5.98 -1.89
C TRP A 72 3.52 7.21 -1.52
N PHE A 73 3.89 8.05 -2.49
CA PHE A 73 4.63 9.29 -2.21
C PHE A 73 3.84 10.28 -1.35
N LEU A 74 2.51 10.35 -1.49
CA LEU A 74 1.69 11.18 -0.61
C LEU A 74 1.70 10.65 0.83
N CYS A 75 1.59 9.33 1.01
CA CYS A 75 1.71 8.71 2.33
C CYS A 75 3.10 8.96 2.95
N LEU A 76 4.16 8.78 2.15
CA LEU A 76 5.54 9.02 2.57
C LEU A 76 5.76 10.48 2.96
N LYS A 77 5.21 11.43 2.20
CA LYS A 77 5.29 12.87 2.50
C LYS A 77 4.67 13.20 3.85
N GLU A 78 3.48 12.66 4.15
CA GLU A 78 2.86 12.88 5.46
C GLU A 78 3.66 12.22 6.60
N MET A 79 4.30 11.08 6.35
CA MET A 79 5.18 10.43 7.33
C MET A 79 6.43 11.27 7.62
N LEU A 80 7.07 11.83 6.58
CA LEU A 80 8.27 12.64 6.73
C LEU A 80 8.02 13.97 7.47
N LYS A 81 6.77 14.43 7.54
CA LYS A 81 6.39 15.62 8.33
C LYS A 81 6.36 15.37 9.84
N GLN A 82 6.41 14.12 10.29
CA GLN A 82 6.38 13.79 11.72
C GLN A 82 7.67 14.23 12.39
N GLN A 83 7.65 15.38 13.05
CA GLN A 83 8.84 15.98 13.69
C GLN A 83 9.45 15.11 14.79
N GLU A 84 8.64 14.27 15.44
CA GLU A 84 9.09 13.26 16.41
C GLU A 84 10.01 12.21 15.78
N ARG A 85 9.84 11.95 14.48
CA ARG A 85 10.61 10.94 13.73
C ARG A 85 11.71 11.55 12.87
N PHE A 86 11.43 12.68 12.23
CA PHE A 86 12.31 13.31 11.26
C PHE A 86 12.45 14.80 11.55
N THR A 87 13.69 15.24 11.72
CA THR A 87 14.01 16.67 11.90
C THR A 87 14.76 17.18 10.67
N ILE A 88 14.67 18.48 10.38
CA ILE A 88 15.24 19.10 9.16
C ILE A 88 16.75 18.88 9.05
N LYS A 89 17.45 18.77 10.18
CA LYS A 89 18.90 18.49 10.26
C LYS A 89 19.19 17.10 10.84
N GLY A 90 18.18 16.24 10.88
CA GLY A 90 18.30 14.88 11.39
C GLY A 90 19.07 13.99 10.42
N LEU A 91 19.72 12.96 10.95
CA LEU A 91 20.35 11.94 10.14
C LEU A 91 19.31 10.92 9.69
N VAL A 92 19.36 10.57 8.42
CA VAL A 92 18.49 9.57 7.81
C VAL A 92 19.36 8.56 7.07
N TYR A 93 19.03 7.28 7.22
CA TYR A 93 19.70 6.19 6.51
C TYR A 93 18.84 5.74 5.34
N ILE A 94 19.44 5.68 4.16
CA ILE A 94 18.79 5.16 2.95
C ILE A 94 19.57 3.93 2.50
N ALA A 95 18.88 2.82 2.35
CA ALA A 95 19.40 1.62 1.72
C ALA A 95 19.01 1.62 0.24
N ILE A 96 19.99 1.39 -0.64
CA ILE A 96 19.80 1.24 -2.07
C ILE A 96 20.32 -0.14 -2.45
N ASP A 97 19.48 -0.94 -3.06
CA ASP A 97 19.81 -2.30 -3.48
C ASP A 97 19.20 -2.63 -4.84
N ARG A 98 19.67 -3.70 -5.47
CA ARG A 98 19.11 -4.22 -6.72
C ARG A 98 18.57 -5.61 -6.51
N THR A 99 17.40 -5.88 -7.07
CA THR A 99 16.83 -7.22 -7.13
C THR A 99 16.33 -7.53 -8.53
N SER A 100 16.35 -8.79 -8.92
CA SER A 100 15.85 -9.23 -10.22
C SER A 100 14.50 -9.90 -10.04
N TRP A 101 13.48 -9.38 -10.73
CA TRP A 101 12.18 -10.02 -10.84
C TRP A 101 11.99 -10.57 -12.25
N GLY A 102 12.30 -11.85 -12.42
CA GLY A 102 12.34 -12.47 -13.74
C GLY A 102 13.37 -11.79 -14.63
N ALA A 103 12.93 -11.22 -15.75
CA ALA A 103 13.79 -10.49 -16.68
C ALA A 103 13.96 -8.99 -16.34
N ILE A 104 13.30 -8.50 -15.29
CA ILE A 104 13.30 -7.08 -14.92
C ILE A 104 14.24 -6.88 -13.74
N ASN A 105 15.21 -5.97 -13.88
CA ASN A 105 16.04 -5.53 -12.76
C ASN A 105 15.35 -4.35 -12.08
N LEU A 106 15.01 -4.51 -10.81
CA LEU A 106 14.37 -3.52 -9.97
C LEU A 106 15.44 -2.82 -9.10
N LEU A 107 15.34 -1.49 -9.02
CA LEU A 107 16.10 -0.70 -8.07
C LEU A 107 15.22 -0.49 -6.84
N ILE A 108 15.64 -1.03 -5.71
CA ILE A 108 14.92 -0.88 -4.44
C ILE A 108 15.60 0.24 -3.65
N VAL A 109 14.84 1.28 -3.32
CA VAL A 109 15.29 2.36 -2.45
C VAL A 109 14.43 2.32 -1.19
N SER A 110 15.04 2.23 -0.02
CA SER A 110 14.32 2.15 1.26
C SER A 110 14.88 3.11 2.30
N LEU A 111 13.98 3.75 3.03
CA LEU A 111 14.28 4.52 4.23
C LEU A 111 14.44 3.54 5.40
N ILE A 112 15.57 3.60 6.11
CA ILE A 112 15.77 2.80 7.32
C ILE A 112 15.38 3.65 8.54
N TYR A 113 14.37 3.18 9.26
CA TYR A 113 13.87 3.81 10.49
C TYR A 113 13.50 2.74 11.51
N ASP A 114 13.97 2.89 12.76
CA ASP A 114 13.71 1.96 13.86
C ASP A 114 13.93 0.47 13.50
N LYS A 115 15.10 0.18 12.91
CA LYS A 115 15.49 -1.15 12.42
C LYS A 115 14.53 -1.76 11.37
N ARG A 116 13.70 -0.93 10.72
CA ARG A 116 12.80 -1.34 9.64
C ARG A 116 13.13 -0.62 8.34
N ALA A 117 13.09 -1.35 7.24
CA ALA A 117 13.16 -0.78 5.91
C ALA A 117 11.74 -0.41 5.44
N MET A 118 11.54 0.86 5.16
CA MET A 118 10.31 1.40 4.56
C MET A 118 10.61 1.69 3.09
N PRO A 119 9.91 1.06 2.14
CA PRO A 119 10.21 1.26 0.72
C PRO A 119 9.92 2.71 0.33
N ILE A 120 10.81 3.34 -0.41
CA ILE A 120 10.57 4.62 -1.08
C ILE A 120 10.17 4.34 -2.53
N TYR A 121 10.92 3.47 -3.21
CA TYR A 121 10.72 3.15 -4.63
C TYR A 121 11.07 1.69 -4.92
N TRP A 122 10.38 1.10 -5.91
CA TRP A 122 10.60 -0.25 -6.44
C TRP A 122 10.09 -0.39 -7.87
#